data_AF-A0A9D8XRY5-F1
#
_entry.id   AF-A0A9D8XRY5-F1
#
_cell.length_a   1.000
_cell.length_b   1.000
_cell.length_c   1.000
_cell.angle_alpha   90.00
_cell.angle_beta   90.00
_cell.angle_gamma   90.00
#
_symmetry.space_group_name_H-M   'P 1'
#
loop_
_entity.id
_entity.type
_entity.pdbx_description
1 polymer ?
#
loop_
_entity_poly.entity_id
_entity_poly.type
_entity_poly.pdbx_seq_one_letter_code
_entity_poly.pdbx_strand_id
1 'polypeptide(L)' 'LCALQYFFHLIPLDAAVYYVSSVPVEFNFFLIILLNLGVAFASFLMMLLPSGLVSRIAPVKAIRFD' A
#
# COMPACT_ATOMS: atom_id res chain seq x y z
N LEU A 1 17.13 7.85 1.79
CA LEU A 1 17.72 7.93 0.43
C LEU A 1 16.96 8.91 -0.47
N CYS A 2 15.65 8.74 -0.71
CA CYS A 2 14.90 9.62 -1.63
C CYS A 2 14.92 11.11 -1.25
N ALA A 3 14.83 11.46 0.04
CA ALA A 3 14.91 12.86 0.47
C ALA A 3 16.31 13.47 0.22
N LEU A 4 17.38 12.72 0.50
CA LEU A 4 18.74 13.14 0.19
C LEU A 4 18.96 13.29 -1.32
N GLN A 5 18.41 12.38 -2.13
CA GLN A 5 18.45 12.48 -3.59
C GLN A 5 17.68 13.71 -4.11
N TYR A 6 16.54 14.04 -3.49
CA TYR A 6 15.76 15.23 -3.83
C TYR A 6 16.52 16.54 -3.59
N PHE A 7 17.26 16.65 -2.48
CA PHE A 7 17.99 17.87 -2.16
C PHE A 7 19.37 17.94 -2.82
N PHE A 8 20.10 16.83 -2.85
CA PHE A 8 21.52 16.83 -3.20
C PHE A 8 21.80 16.18 -4.56
N HIS A 9 20.81 15.58 -5.22
CA HIS A 9 20.95 14.95 -6.54
C HIS A 9 22.19 14.03 -6.63
N LEU A 10 22.42 13.25 -5.58
CA LEU A 10 23.64 12.46 -5.36
C LEU A 10 23.88 11.41 -6.45
N ILE A 11 22.81 10.97 -7.12
CA ILE A 11 22.84 10.00 -8.21
C ILE A 11 22.50 10.73 -9.52
N PRO A 12 23.51 11.16 -10.31
CA PRO A 12 23.30 11.69 -11.65
C PRO A 12 22.97 10.56 -12.63
N LEU A 13 22.10 10.84 -13.60
CA LEU A 13 21.78 9.92 -14.71
C LEU A 13 22.41 10.43 -16.01
N ASP A 14 22.87 9.51 -16.84
CA ASP A 14 23.31 9.84 -18.19
C ASP A 14 22.10 10.24 -19.04
N ALA A 15 22.01 11.53 -19.36
CA ALA A 15 20.91 12.10 -20.13
C ALA A 15 20.81 11.52 -21.55
N ALA A 16 21.89 10.97 -22.11
CA ALA A 16 21.87 10.31 -23.42
C ALA A 16 21.09 8.99 -23.38
N VAL A 17 21.06 8.32 -22.22
CA VAL A 17 20.39 7.02 -22.03
C VAL A 17 19.00 7.21 -21.41
N TYR A 18 18.87 8.13 -20.45
CA TYR A 18 17.68 8.24 -19.60
C TYR A 18 16.83 9.48 -19.86
N TYR A 19 17.21 10.38 -20.78
CA TYR A 19 16.49 11.62 -21.10
C TYR A 19 16.29 12.59 -19.91
N VAL A 20 16.80 12.27 -18.72
CA VAL A 20 16.73 13.09 -17.51
C VAL A 20 18.09 13.05 -16.81
N SER A 21 18.55 14.21 -16.33
CA SER A 21 19.85 14.39 -15.69
C SER A 21 19.93 13.85 -14.25
N SER A 22 18.79 13.62 -13.61
CA SER A 22 18.70 13.09 -12.25
C SER A 22 17.35 12.41 -12.04
N VAL A 23 17.29 11.45 -11.11
CA VAL A 23 16.02 10.81 -10.73
C VAL A 23 15.09 11.86 -10.11
N PRO A 24 13.96 12.20 -10.76
CA PRO A 24 12.98 13.11 -10.17
C PRO A 24 12.28 12.40 -9.00
N VAL A 25 12.29 13.02 -7.83
CA VAL A 25 11.61 12.52 -6.63
C VAL A 25 10.55 13.53 -6.24
N GLU A 26 9.29 13.12 -6.19
CA GLU A 26 8.17 14.00 -5.83
C GLU A 26 7.58 13.57 -4.48
N PHE A 27 7.58 14.48 -3.51
CA PHE A 27 6.98 14.25 -2.19
C PHE A 27 5.59 14.85 -2.10
N ASN A 28 4.61 14.13 -2.63
CA ASN A 28 3.21 14.52 -2.48
C ASN A 28 2.62 13.92 -1.19
N PHE A 29 2.61 14.71 -0.12
CA PHE A 29 2.08 14.30 1.18
C PHE A 29 0.61 13.86 1.13
N PHE A 30 -0.21 14.49 0.28
CA PHE A 30 -1.62 14.12 0.13
C PHE A 30 -1.75 12.70 -0.45
N LEU A 31 -1.00 12.38 -1.50
CA LEU A 31 -0.97 11.04 -2.07
C LEU A 31 -0.41 10.00 -1.09
N ILE A 32 0.64 10.33 -0.34
CA ILE A 32 1.22 9.43 0.66
C ILE A 32 0.17 9.08 1.72
N ILE A 33 -0.51 10.08 2.27
CA ILE A 33 -1.54 9.87 3.29
C ILE A 33 -2.73 9.08 2.71
N LEU A 34 -3.21 9.48 1.54
CA LEU A 34 -4.37 8.84 0.90
C LEU A 34 -4.08 7.37 0.57
N LEU A 35 -2.89 7.07 0.06
CA LEU A 35 -2.49 5.69 -0.29
C LEU A 35 -2.38 4.83 0.97
N ASN A 36 -1.73 5.32 2.02
CA ASN A 36 -1.62 4.56 3.27
C ASN A 36 -2.99 4.32 3.92
N LEU A 37 -3.86 5.32 3.97
CA LEU A 37 -5.22 5.17 4.49
C LEU A 37 -6.04 4.21 3.63
N GLY A 38 -5.93 4.30 2.30
CA GLY A 38 -6.62 3.41 1.38
C GLY A 38 -6.20 1.95 1.55
N VAL A 39 -4.89 1.70 1.66
CA VAL A 39 -4.35 0.34 1.89
C VAL A 39 -4.75 -0.18 3.26
N ALA A 40 -4.68 0.64 4.31
CA ALA A 40 -5.13 0.25 5.65
C ALA A 40 -6.61 -0.11 5.65
N PHE A 41 -7.45 0.73 5.05
CA PHE A 41 -8.90 0.50 4.94
C PHE A 41 -9.24 -0.78 4.15
N ALA A 42 -8.57 -1.00 3.01
CA ALA A 42 -8.73 -2.22 2.22
C ALA A 42 -8.31 -3.47 3.02
N SER A 43 -7.24 -3.38 3.80
CA SER A 43 -6.76 -4.47 4.66
C SER A 43 -7.77 -4.79 5.77
N PHE A 44 -8.34 -3.76 6.42
CA PHE A 44 -9.41 -3.94 7.39
C PHE A 44 -10.65 -4.59 6.78
N LEU A 45 -11.08 -4.15 5.59
CA LEU A 45 -12.19 -4.77 4.86
C LEU A 45 -11.92 -6.24 4.58
N MET A 46 -10.74 -6.57 4.05
CA MET A 46 -10.35 -7.95 3.79
C MET A 46 -10.32 -8.82 5.05
N MET A 47 -10.11 -8.25 6.23
CA MET A 47 -10.13 -9.00 7.50
C MET A 47 -11.55 -9.11 8.09
N LEU A 48 -12.32 -8.01 8.06
CA LEU A 48 -13.65 -7.92 8.67
C LEU A 48 -14.72 -8.66 7.86
N LEU A 49 -14.66 -8.59 6.52
CA LEU A 49 -15.63 -9.27 5.66
C LEU A 49 -15.66 -10.80 5.88
N PRO A 50 -14.54 -11.54 5.81
CA PRO A 50 -14.55 -12.97 6.07
C PRO A 50 -14.85 -13.31 7.53
N SER A 51 -14.37 -12.51 8.50
CA SER A 51 -14.69 -12.72 9.92
C SER A 51 -16.19 -12.59 10.20
N GLY A 52 -16.84 -11.60 9.60
CA GLY A 52 -18.29 -11.40 9.67
C GLY A 52 -19.08 -12.52 8.98
N LEU A 53 -18.59 -13.06 7.85
CA LEU A 53 -19.21 -14.20 7.17
C LEU A 53 -19.13 -15.48 8.01
N VAL A 54 -17.96 -15.75 8.61
CA VAL A 54 -17.74 -16.95 9.44
C VAL A 54 -18.57 -16.91 10.73
N SER A 55 -18.72 -15.75 11.36
CA SER A 55 -19.54 -15.62 12.59
C SER A 55 -21.05 -15.90 12.37
N ARG A 56 -21.54 -15.83 11.14
CA ARG A 56 -22.93 -16.19 10.78
C ARG A 56 -23.11 -17.68 10.43
N ILE A 57 -22.03 -18.46 10.37
CA ILE A 57 -22.13 -19.92 10.22
C ILE A 57 -22.71 -20.45 11.53
N ALA A 58 -23.98 -20.86 11.51
CA ALA A 58 -24.67 -21.36 12.68
C ALA A 58 -23.89 -22.56 13.27
N PRO A 59 -23.33 -22.45 14.49
CA PRO A 59 -22.51 -23.50 15.08
C PRO A 59 -23.29 -24.83 15.21
N VAL A 60 -24.61 -24.75 15.39
CA VAL A 60 -25.52 -25.90 15.50
C VAL A 60 -25.69 -26.68 14.19
N LYS A 61 -25.42 -26.08 13.01
CA LYS A 61 -25.48 -26.77 11.71
C LYS A 61 -24.13 -27.36 11.29
N ALA A 62 -23.03 -26.86 11.84
CA ALA A 62 -21.67 -27.36 11.59
C ALA A 62 -21.36 -28.62 12.42
N ILE A 63 -21.93 -28.72 13.62
CA ILE A 63 -21.91 -29.95 14.42
C ILE A 63 -22.98 -30.90 13.86
N ARG A 64 -22.65 -31.64 12.79
CA ARG A 64 -23.34 -32.89 12.51
C ARG A 64 -22.82 -33.91 13.52
N PHE A 65 -23.65 -34.25 14.50
CA PHE A 65 -23.52 -35.54 15.19
C PHE A 65 -24.02 -36.59 14.19
N ASP A 66 -23.10 -37.27 13.50
CA ASP A 66 -23.34 -38.63 13.04
C ASP A 66 -23.30 -39.58 14.24
#